data_AF-A0A344WEC7-F1
#
_entry.id   AF-A0A344WEC7-F1
#
_cell.length_a   1.000
_cell.length_b   1.000
_cell.length_c   1.000
_cell.angle_alpha   90.00
_cell.angle_beta   90.00
_cell.angle_gamma   90.00
#
_symmetry.space_group_name_H-M   'P 1'
#
loop_
_entity.id
_entity.type
_entity.pdbx_description
1 polymer ?
#
loop_
_entity_poly.entity_id
_entity_poly.type
_entity_poly.pdbx_seq_one_letter_code
_entity_poly.pdbx_strand_id
1 'polypeptide(L)'
;MRLVNWNIERNDPASPKAASLIAEIGALSPDIICLTEAWEGSLEAFGGYVLAAQGVAWSRQATGERKVVLWSPHPWADIDPMEQAAAFGGSVSACTQIGGRNVRIVGICIPYHMASPLGQVPKARVWEQHERFLEVLMPYLHRWRQDGPVIVMGDFNRRMPRTYGSLRSYEMLEQAFEGYEIATRGKLPGIEAQTVDHVAVVGAVRVTGVAGRSAVSPQGLVRSDHFGVVVDFELRG
;
A
#
# COMPACT_ATOMS: atom_id res chain seq x y z
N MET A 1 -1.75 15.21 -10.35
CA MET A 1 -2.54 14.07 -9.86
C MET A 1 -2.10 13.78 -8.43
N ARG A 2 -2.97 13.17 -7.64
CA ARG A 2 -2.74 12.87 -6.24
C ARG A 2 -3.12 11.42 -5.93
N LEU A 3 -2.29 10.76 -5.15
CA LEU A 3 -2.64 9.49 -4.54
C LEU A 3 -2.55 9.55 -3.02
N VAL A 4 -3.34 8.71 -2.37
CA VAL A 4 -3.32 8.53 -0.92
C VAL A 4 -3.06 7.06 -0.60
N ASN A 5 -2.08 6.81 0.28
CA ASN A 5 -1.74 5.49 0.80
C ASN A 5 -1.86 5.49 2.33
N TRP A 6 -2.65 4.60 2.91
CA TRP A 6 -2.84 4.58 4.37
C TRP A 6 -3.23 3.19 4.89
N ASN A 7 -2.44 2.62 5.81
CA ASN A 7 -2.90 1.52 6.67
C ASN A 7 -3.92 2.03 7.70
N ILE A 8 -5.13 1.48 7.70
CA ILE A 8 -6.22 1.95 8.56
C ILE A 8 -6.51 1.05 9.76
N GLU A 9 -5.57 0.16 10.13
CA GLU A 9 -5.58 -0.64 11.36
C GLU A 9 -6.87 -1.48 11.53
N ARG A 10 -7.44 -1.97 10.41
CA ARG A 10 -8.63 -2.82 10.38
C ARG A 10 -9.84 -2.17 11.04
N ASN A 11 -9.88 -0.84 11.10
CA ASN A 11 -11.02 -0.13 11.66
C ASN A 11 -12.27 -0.40 10.83
N ASP A 12 -13.31 -0.92 11.49
CA ASP A 12 -14.62 -1.18 10.88
C ASP A 12 -15.13 0.09 10.16
N PRO A 13 -15.66 -0.01 8.93
CA PRO A 13 -16.18 1.14 8.17
C PRO A 13 -17.22 1.97 8.92
N ALA A 14 -18.01 1.36 9.82
CA ALA A 14 -19.00 2.05 10.63
C ALA A 14 -18.40 2.77 11.86
N SER A 15 -17.10 2.57 12.14
CA SER A 15 -16.44 3.20 13.28
C SER A 15 -16.19 4.70 13.06
N PRO A 16 -16.23 5.53 14.12
CA PRO A 16 -15.88 6.95 14.03
C PRO A 16 -14.45 7.19 13.52
N LYS A 17 -13.52 6.26 13.82
CA LYS A 17 -12.13 6.31 13.36
C LYS A 17 -12.07 6.20 11.83
N ALA A 18 -12.69 5.16 11.27
CA ALA A 18 -12.74 4.95 9.83
C ALA A 18 -13.46 6.11 9.14
N ALA A 19 -14.65 6.51 9.63
CA ALA A 19 -15.41 7.61 9.05
C ALA A 19 -14.61 8.93 9.02
N SER A 20 -13.90 9.26 10.11
CA SER A 20 -13.06 10.46 10.16
C SER A 20 -11.87 10.39 9.19
N LEU A 21 -11.26 9.22 9.04
CA LEU A 21 -10.14 9.00 8.12
C LEU A 21 -10.63 9.12 6.66
N ILE A 22 -11.73 8.45 6.30
CA ILE A 22 -12.33 8.50 4.97
C ILE A 22 -12.74 9.92 4.59
N ALA A 23 -13.31 10.70 5.53
CA ALA A 23 -13.64 12.10 5.29
C ALA A 23 -12.39 12.95 5.00
N GLU A 24 -11.28 12.74 5.71
CA GLU A 24 -10.01 13.43 5.44
C GLU A 24 -9.45 13.04 4.07
N ILE A 25 -9.46 11.75 3.71
CA ILE A 25 -9.05 11.30 2.38
C ILE A 25 -9.91 11.96 1.30
N GLY A 26 -11.23 12.06 1.50
CA GLY A 26 -12.14 12.77 0.61
C GLY A 26 -11.74 14.23 0.39
N ALA A 27 -11.41 14.95 1.45
CA ALA A 27 -10.99 16.35 1.38
C ALA A 27 -9.67 16.56 0.60
N LEU A 28 -8.85 15.51 0.44
CA LEU A 28 -7.63 15.57 -0.35
C LEU A 28 -7.88 15.47 -1.86
N SER A 29 -9.09 15.09 -2.30
CA SER A 29 -9.47 14.87 -3.70
C SER A 29 -8.48 13.98 -4.46
N PRO A 30 -8.27 12.72 -4.02
CA PRO A 30 -7.32 11.82 -4.67
C PRO A 30 -7.82 11.32 -6.04
N ASP A 31 -6.87 11.03 -6.92
CA ASP A 31 -7.08 10.31 -8.18
C ASP A 31 -6.95 8.79 -7.99
N ILE A 32 -6.20 8.35 -6.97
CA ILE A 32 -6.01 6.94 -6.59
C ILE A 32 -5.91 6.83 -5.07
N ILE A 33 -6.52 5.80 -4.50
CA ILE A 33 -6.38 5.50 -3.07
C ILE A 33 -5.92 4.04 -2.91
N CYS A 34 -5.01 3.81 -1.97
CA CYS A 34 -4.67 2.49 -1.46
C CYS A 34 -4.83 2.49 0.06
N LEU A 35 -5.72 1.65 0.57
CA LEU A 35 -5.82 1.35 1.98
C LEU A 35 -5.26 -0.04 2.25
N THR A 36 -4.44 -0.18 3.28
CA THR A 36 -4.05 -1.50 3.80
C THR A 36 -4.71 -1.78 5.13
N GLU A 37 -4.89 -3.07 5.40
CA GLU A 37 -5.65 -3.54 6.56
C GLU A 37 -6.99 -2.83 6.68
N ALA A 38 -7.76 -2.84 5.60
CA ALA A 38 -9.05 -2.19 5.49
C ALA A 38 -10.18 -3.21 5.48
N TRP A 39 -11.34 -2.80 4.99
CA TRP A 39 -12.51 -3.64 4.81
C TRP A 39 -13.08 -3.50 3.39
N GLU A 40 -13.82 -4.50 2.95
CA GLU A 40 -14.82 -4.28 1.90
C GLU A 40 -15.73 -3.14 2.32
N GLY A 41 -16.04 -2.27 1.38
CA GLY A 41 -16.85 -1.08 1.63
C GLY A 41 -16.10 0.12 2.21
N SER A 42 -14.84 0.01 2.63
CA SER A 42 -14.08 1.16 3.19
C SER A 42 -14.02 2.37 2.27
N LEU A 43 -14.11 2.17 0.95
CA LEU A 43 -14.03 3.23 -0.06
C LEU A 43 -15.34 3.47 -0.83
N GLU A 44 -16.46 2.89 -0.39
CA GLU A 44 -17.76 3.04 -1.08
C GLU A 44 -18.20 4.50 -1.18
N ALA A 45 -17.89 5.32 -0.17
CA ALA A 45 -18.27 6.74 -0.14
C ALA A 45 -17.67 7.57 -1.30
N PHE A 46 -16.63 7.08 -1.97
CA PHE A 46 -16.01 7.74 -3.12
C PHE A 46 -16.70 7.42 -4.45
N GLY A 47 -17.63 6.47 -4.48
CA GLY A 47 -18.16 5.92 -5.73
C GLY A 47 -17.05 5.22 -6.53
N GLY A 48 -17.07 5.36 -7.87
CA GLY A 48 -15.99 4.85 -8.73
C GLY A 48 -15.83 3.33 -8.70
N TYR A 49 -14.58 2.86 -8.76
CA TYR A 49 -14.24 1.45 -8.89
C TYR A 49 -13.29 1.02 -7.78
N VAL A 50 -13.73 0.05 -6.98
CA VAL A 50 -12.96 -0.52 -5.88
C VAL A 50 -12.43 -1.90 -6.27
N LEU A 51 -11.17 -2.16 -5.93
CA LEU A 51 -10.54 -3.47 -6.07
C LEU A 51 -9.99 -3.87 -4.69
N ALA A 52 -10.41 -5.03 -4.18
CA ALA A 52 -10.02 -5.48 -2.85
C ALA A 52 -9.31 -6.83 -2.91
N ALA A 53 -8.28 -7.00 -2.09
CA ALA A 53 -7.54 -8.24 -1.93
C ALA A 53 -7.58 -8.68 -0.47
N GLN A 54 -8.02 -9.92 -0.26
CA GLN A 54 -8.06 -10.51 1.09
C GLN A 54 -6.65 -10.74 1.63
N GLY A 55 -5.77 -11.35 0.83
CA GLY A 55 -4.44 -11.79 1.25
C GLY A 55 -4.50 -12.91 2.29
N VAL A 56 -3.34 -13.31 2.81
CA VAL A 56 -3.27 -14.31 3.88
C VAL A 56 -3.59 -13.71 5.26
N ALA A 57 -4.30 -14.48 6.09
CA ALA A 57 -4.58 -14.12 7.48
C ALA A 57 -3.40 -14.49 8.39
N TRP A 58 -2.83 -13.51 9.11
CA TRP A 58 -1.83 -13.76 10.17
C TRP A 58 -2.42 -13.79 11.58
N SER A 59 -3.66 -13.32 11.72
CA SER A 59 -4.45 -13.32 12.95
C SER A 59 -5.91 -13.56 12.59
N ARG A 60 -6.80 -13.65 13.59
CA ARG A 60 -8.24 -13.78 13.33
C ARG A 60 -8.72 -12.54 12.59
N GLN A 61 -9.38 -12.73 11.45
CA GLN A 61 -9.96 -11.69 10.60
C GLN A 61 -11.46 -11.88 10.48
N ALA A 62 -12.22 -10.78 10.49
CA ALA A 62 -13.62 -10.80 10.10
C ALA A 62 -13.75 -10.98 8.57
N THR A 63 -14.89 -11.51 8.12
CA THR A 63 -15.13 -11.87 6.72
C THR A 63 -14.93 -10.71 5.73
N GLY A 64 -15.26 -9.49 6.15
CA GLY A 64 -15.13 -8.29 5.32
C GLY A 64 -13.74 -7.65 5.31
N GLU A 65 -12.79 -8.10 6.13
CA GLU A 65 -11.47 -7.48 6.19
C GLU A 65 -10.61 -7.79 4.97
N ARG A 66 -9.88 -6.80 4.49
CA ARG A 66 -9.06 -6.89 3.28
C ARG A 66 -7.68 -6.34 3.58
N LYS A 67 -6.63 -7.07 3.21
CA LYS A 67 -5.25 -6.61 3.40
C LYS A 67 -4.92 -5.40 2.52
N VAL A 68 -5.55 -5.31 1.35
CA VAL A 68 -5.39 -4.19 0.41
C VAL A 68 -6.75 -3.84 -0.19
N VAL A 69 -7.06 -2.56 -0.28
CA VAL A 69 -8.21 -2.01 -1.00
C VAL A 69 -7.74 -0.82 -1.83
N LEU A 70 -7.90 -0.91 -3.14
CA LEU A 70 -7.60 0.13 -4.10
C LEU A 70 -8.89 0.82 -4.57
N TRP A 71 -8.80 2.11 -4.87
CA TRP A 71 -9.88 2.86 -5.51
C TRP A 71 -9.35 3.75 -6.64
N SER A 72 -10.16 3.87 -7.69
CA SER A 72 -9.97 4.78 -8.81
C SER A 72 -11.33 5.31 -9.29
N PRO A 73 -11.40 6.55 -9.82
CA PRO A 73 -12.60 7.03 -10.49
C PRO A 73 -12.84 6.34 -11.84
N HIS A 74 -11.87 5.59 -12.36
CA HIS A 74 -11.94 4.89 -13.65
C HIS A 74 -11.92 3.37 -13.48
N PRO A 75 -12.51 2.61 -14.44
CA PRO A 75 -12.54 1.15 -14.37
C PRO A 75 -11.15 0.52 -14.31
N TRP A 76 -11.06 -0.58 -13.58
CA TRP A 76 -9.88 -1.45 -13.55
C TRP A 76 -9.88 -2.41 -14.75
N ALA A 77 -8.71 -2.60 -15.35
CA ALA A 77 -8.41 -3.60 -16.37
C ALA A 77 -7.19 -4.42 -15.96
N ASP A 78 -6.92 -5.54 -16.64
CA ASP A 78 -5.74 -6.39 -16.40
C ASP A 78 -5.52 -6.74 -14.91
N ILE A 79 -6.62 -7.04 -14.22
CA ILE A 79 -6.62 -7.35 -12.79
C ILE A 79 -5.85 -8.66 -12.59
N ASP A 80 -4.81 -8.59 -11.77
CA ASP A 80 -3.95 -9.71 -11.40
C ASP A 80 -3.85 -9.73 -9.86
N PRO A 81 -4.46 -10.74 -9.20
CA PRO A 81 -4.36 -10.92 -7.75
C PRO A 81 -2.95 -11.25 -7.25
N MET A 82 -2.03 -11.62 -8.17
CA MET A 82 -0.66 -12.02 -7.85
C MET A 82 -0.66 -13.19 -6.86
N GLU A 83 -1.35 -14.29 -7.20
CA GLU A 83 -1.66 -15.41 -6.29
C GLU A 83 -0.45 -15.91 -5.48
N GLN A 84 0.74 -15.95 -6.08
CA GLN A 84 1.98 -16.35 -5.43
C GLN A 84 2.39 -15.39 -4.30
N ALA A 85 2.24 -14.08 -4.49
CA ALA A 85 2.50 -13.07 -3.47
C ALA A 85 1.37 -13.04 -2.43
N ALA A 86 0.12 -13.18 -2.87
CA ALA A 86 -1.06 -13.18 -2.00
C ALA A 86 -1.05 -14.35 -0.99
N ALA A 87 -0.32 -15.43 -1.28
CA ALA A 87 -0.11 -16.54 -0.36
C ALA A 87 0.68 -16.16 0.91
N PHE A 88 1.48 -15.09 0.87
CA PHE A 88 2.31 -14.64 1.99
C PHE A 88 1.81 -13.33 2.62
N GLY A 89 1.16 -12.45 1.84
CA GLY A 89 0.64 -11.16 2.32
C GLY A 89 -0.55 -10.66 1.53
N GLY A 90 -0.74 -9.34 1.49
CA GLY A 90 -1.75 -8.70 0.63
C GLY A 90 -1.14 -8.24 -0.68
N SER A 91 -1.76 -8.57 -1.80
CA SER A 91 -1.32 -8.10 -3.12
C SER A 91 -2.47 -8.06 -4.11
N VAL A 92 -2.47 -7.03 -4.95
CA VAL A 92 -3.25 -7.00 -6.19
C VAL A 92 -2.65 -5.95 -7.12
N SER A 93 -2.68 -6.20 -8.42
CA SER A 93 -2.38 -5.20 -9.44
C SER A 93 -3.51 -5.08 -10.45
N ALA A 94 -3.66 -3.89 -11.01
CA ALA A 94 -4.56 -3.63 -12.11
C ALA A 94 -4.09 -2.40 -12.88
N CYS A 95 -4.56 -2.26 -14.10
CA CYS A 95 -4.40 -1.06 -14.90
C CYS A 95 -5.64 -0.16 -14.73
N THR A 96 -5.45 1.16 -14.65
CA THR A 96 -6.54 2.14 -14.75
C THR A 96 -6.07 3.37 -15.52
N GLN A 97 -7.03 4.19 -15.93
CA GLN A 97 -6.75 5.48 -16.57
C GLN A 97 -6.41 6.52 -15.51
N ILE A 98 -5.27 7.20 -15.68
CA ILE A 98 -4.90 8.38 -14.89
C ILE A 98 -4.39 9.42 -15.87
N GLY A 99 -4.97 10.63 -15.87
CA GLY A 99 -4.58 11.69 -16.80
C GLY A 99 -4.68 11.27 -18.28
N GLY A 100 -5.63 10.39 -18.62
CA GLY A 100 -5.82 9.86 -19.98
C GLY A 100 -4.80 8.81 -20.43
N ARG A 101 -4.02 8.24 -19.50
CA ARG A 101 -3.07 7.16 -19.80
C ARG A 101 -3.32 5.93 -18.95
N ASN A 102 -3.01 4.78 -19.52
CA ASN A 102 -3.02 3.52 -18.78
C ASN A 102 -1.83 3.48 -17.81
N VAL A 103 -2.09 3.29 -16.52
CA VAL A 103 -1.08 3.17 -15.47
C VAL A 103 -1.35 1.89 -14.69
N ARG A 104 -0.30 1.09 -14.46
CA ARG A 104 -0.40 -0.06 -13.56
C ARG A 104 -0.31 0.40 -12.13
N ILE A 105 -1.36 0.11 -11.35
CA ILE A 105 -1.42 0.34 -9.92
C ILE A 105 -1.27 -1.01 -9.22
N VAL A 106 -0.40 -1.06 -8.23
CA VAL A 106 -0.12 -2.24 -7.43
C VAL A 106 -0.31 -1.89 -5.96
N GLY A 107 -1.25 -2.55 -5.31
CA GLY A 107 -1.48 -2.43 -3.88
C GLY A 107 -0.87 -3.62 -3.14
N ILE A 108 -0.03 -3.37 -2.13
CA ILE A 108 0.62 -4.44 -1.36
C ILE A 108 0.54 -4.22 0.16
N CYS A 109 0.44 -5.31 0.90
CA CYS A 109 0.65 -5.33 2.35
C CYS A 109 1.68 -6.43 2.63
N ILE A 110 2.94 -6.02 2.74
CA ILE A 110 4.07 -6.91 2.94
C ILE A 110 4.02 -7.42 4.39
N PRO A 111 4.31 -8.71 4.65
CA PRO A 111 4.27 -9.26 6.00
C PRO A 111 5.15 -8.51 7.00
N TYR A 112 4.63 -8.22 8.19
CA TYR A 112 5.43 -7.71 9.30
C TYR A 112 6.38 -8.80 9.84
N HIS A 113 7.37 -8.40 10.64
CA HIS A 113 8.48 -9.28 11.04
C HIS A 113 8.09 -10.58 11.78
N MET A 114 6.93 -10.65 12.46
CA MET A 114 6.45 -11.88 13.12
C MET A 114 5.24 -12.50 12.41
N ALA A 115 4.92 -12.06 11.20
CA ALA A 115 3.82 -12.61 10.43
C ALA A 115 3.99 -14.12 10.28
N SER A 116 2.92 -14.86 10.57
CA SER A 116 2.81 -16.29 10.37
C SER A 116 1.35 -16.59 10.05
N PRO A 117 1.07 -17.33 8.96
CA PRO A 117 -0.29 -17.75 8.63
C PRO A 117 -1.03 -18.33 9.83
N LEU A 118 -2.31 -17.97 9.97
CA LEU A 118 -3.16 -18.43 11.04
C LEU A 118 -3.26 -19.97 11.01
N GLY A 119 -3.07 -20.61 12.17
CA GLY A 119 -3.06 -22.06 12.27
C GLY A 119 -1.77 -22.77 11.84
N GLN A 120 -0.78 -22.06 11.28
CA GLN A 120 0.50 -22.68 10.91
C GLN A 120 1.26 -23.21 12.14
N VAL A 121 1.71 -24.47 12.06
CA VAL A 121 2.60 -25.13 13.03
C VAL A 121 3.71 -25.89 12.28
N PRO A 122 5.00 -25.64 12.59
CA PRO A 122 5.50 -24.61 13.50
C PRO A 122 5.23 -23.20 12.97
N LYS A 123 5.25 -22.20 13.87
CA LYS A 123 5.18 -20.79 13.47
C LYS A 123 6.34 -20.45 12.52
N ALA A 124 6.07 -19.56 11.56
CA ALA A 124 7.11 -19.06 10.68
C ALA A 124 8.21 -18.37 11.49
N ARG A 125 9.46 -18.45 11.01
CA ARG A 125 10.56 -17.74 11.65
C ARG A 125 10.42 -16.24 11.42
N VAL A 126 11.04 -15.45 12.29
CA VAL A 126 11.07 -13.98 12.16
C VAL A 126 11.58 -13.60 10.77
N TRP A 127 10.87 -12.70 10.10
CA TRP A 127 11.08 -12.25 8.71
C TRP A 127 10.84 -13.28 7.60
N GLU A 128 10.58 -14.56 7.89
CA GLU A 128 10.46 -15.60 6.85
C GLU A 128 9.35 -15.31 5.83
N GLN A 129 8.16 -14.90 6.29
CA GLN A 129 7.05 -14.58 5.39
C GLN A 129 7.34 -13.31 4.58
N HIS A 130 7.98 -12.31 5.20
CA HIS A 130 8.37 -11.06 4.54
C HIS A 130 9.34 -11.33 3.40
N GLU A 131 10.38 -12.13 3.66
CA GLU A 131 11.40 -12.49 2.68
C GLU A 131 10.80 -13.32 1.53
N ARG A 132 9.92 -14.29 1.83
CA ARG A 132 9.21 -15.06 0.79
C ARG A 132 8.29 -14.20 -0.07
N PHE A 133 7.58 -13.24 0.53
CA PHE A 133 6.75 -12.30 -0.22
C PHE A 133 7.60 -11.48 -1.21
N LEU A 134 8.76 -10.99 -0.78
CA LEU A 134 9.66 -10.23 -1.66
C LEU A 134 10.26 -11.10 -2.77
N GLU A 135 10.61 -12.35 -2.48
CA GLU A 135 11.13 -13.31 -3.47
C GLU A 135 10.15 -13.51 -4.62
N VAL A 136 8.85 -13.69 -4.32
CA VAL A 136 7.82 -13.89 -5.34
C VAL A 136 7.31 -12.59 -5.96
N LEU A 137 7.41 -11.45 -5.26
CA LEU A 137 7.04 -10.13 -5.78
C LEU A 137 8.04 -9.61 -6.83
N MET A 138 9.34 -9.84 -6.60
CA MET A 138 10.43 -9.28 -7.40
C MET A 138 10.29 -9.55 -8.92
N PRO A 139 9.96 -10.77 -9.39
CA PRO A 139 9.73 -11.01 -10.81
C PRO A 139 8.62 -10.15 -11.43
N TYR A 140 7.54 -9.85 -10.69
CA TYR A 140 6.48 -8.95 -11.16
C TYR A 140 6.99 -7.53 -11.33
N LEU A 141 7.68 -6.99 -10.32
CA LEU A 141 8.25 -5.64 -10.36
C LEU A 141 9.25 -5.47 -11.51
N HIS A 142 10.14 -6.46 -11.68
CA HIS A 142 11.14 -6.44 -12.75
C HIS A 142 10.52 -6.48 -14.15
N ARG A 143 9.39 -7.17 -14.32
CA ARG A 143 8.62 -7.17 -15.56
C ARG A 143 7.94 -5.82 -15.78
N TRP A 144 7.15 -5.36 -14.81
CA TRP A 144 6.32 -4.16 -14.99
C TRP A 144 7.12 -2.88 -15.21
N ARG A 145 8.32 -2.75 -14.62
CA ARG A 145 9.18 -1.59 -14.88
C ARG A 145 9.57 -1.42 -16.37
N GLN A 146 9.41 -2.47 -17.18
CA GLN A 146 9.66 -2.44 -18.63
C GLN A 146 8.37 -2.23 -19.44
N ASP A 147 7.19 -2.44 -18.84
CA ASP A 147 5.89 -2.45 -19.55
C ASP A 147 5.27 -1.04 -19.65
N GLY A 148 5.64 -0.10 -18.78
CA GLY A 148 5.07 1.25 -18.78
C GLY A 148 5.14 1.96 -17.43
N PRO A 149 4.32 3.01 -17.21
CA PRO A 149 4.23 3.67 -15.92
C PRO A 149 3.59 2.75 -14.88
N VAL A 150 4.28 2.58 -13.74
CA VAL A 150 3.82 1.74 -12.63
C VAL A 150 3.88 2.55 -11.34
N ILE A 151 2.86 2.41 -10.51
CA ILE A 151 2.83 2.91 -9.15
C ILE A 151 2.54 1.73 -8.22
N VAL A 152 3.46 1.45 -7.31
CA VAL A 152 3.31 0.45 -6.25
C VAL A 152 3.13 1.18 -4.94
N MET A 153 2.09 0.85 -4.18
CA MET A 153 1.75 1.51 -2.94
C MET A 153 1.21 0.53 -1.90
N GLY A 154 1.36 0.89 -0.64
CA GLY A 154 0.82 0.10 0.47
C GLY A 154 1.74 0.09 1.68
N ASP A 155 1.57 -0.91 2.55
CA ASP A 155 2.39 -1.10 3.75
C ASP A 155 3.53 -2.07 3.44
N PHE A 156 4.76 -1.55 3.40
CA PHE A 156 5.95 -2.34 3.09
C PHE A 156 6.54 -2.96 4.36
N ASN A 157 6.02 -2.63 5.54
CA ASN A 157 6.47 -3.11 6.85
C ASN A 157 7.98 -2.93 7.12
N ARG A 158 8.62 -2.00 6.37
CA ARG A 158 10.03 -1.62 6.49
C ARG A 158 10.15 -0.14 6.16
N ARG A 159 10.98 0.55 6.94
CA ARG A 159 11.39 1.92 6.64
C ARG A 159 12.51 1.90 5.60
N MET A 160 12.47 2.86 4.69
CA MET A 160 13.52 3.11 3.71
C MET A 160 14.02 4.55 3.86
N PRO A 161 15.32 4.82 4.12
CA PRO A 161 16.38 3.84 4.43
C PRO A 161 16.16 3.14 5.77
N ARG A 162 16.85 2.01 5.96
CA ARG A 162 16.75 1.17 7.16
C ARG A 162 17.13 1.94 8.44
N THR A 163 16.25 1.93 9.45
CA THR A 163 16.61 2.35 10.82
C THR A 163 16.93 1.19 11.74
N TYR A 164 16.06 0.17 11.78
CA TYR A 164 16.20 -1.02 12.65
C TYR A 164 15.70 -2.27 11.92
N GLY A 165 15.82 -3.43 12.55
CA GLY A 165 15.37 -4.72 12.00
C GLY A 165 16.39 -5.40 11.08
N SER A 166 15.99 -6.48 10.42
CA SER A 166 16.86 -7.33 9.59
C SER A 166 17.49 -6.54 8.43
N LEU A 167 18.82 -6.66 8.29
CA LEU A 167 19.56 -6.14 7.15
C LEU A 167 19.15 -6.89 5.87
N ARG A 168 19.09 -8.22 5.93
CA ARG A 168 18.70 -9.08 4.81
C ARG A 168 17.34 -8.70 4.23
N SER A 169 16.31 -8.56 5.07
CA SER A 169 14.97 -8.18 4.59
C SER A 169 14.97 -6.78 3.95
N TYR A 170 15.80 -5.86 4.45
CA TYR A 170 15.96 -4.55 3.82
C TYR A 170 16.68 -4.63 2.46
N GLU A 171 17.75 -5.42 2.36
CA GLU A 171 18.47 -5.63 1.09
C GLU A 171 17.59 -6.32 0.05
N MET A 172 16.78 -7.31 0.45
CA MET A 172 15.78 -7.93 -0.43
C MET A 172 14.73 -6.93 -0.91
N LEU A 173 14.32 -5.98 -0.05
CA LEU A 173 13.37 -4.94 -0.43
C LEU A 173 13.99 -3.97 -1.43
N GLU A 174 15.22 -3.48 -1.18
CA GLU A 174 15.96 -2.64 -2.12
C GLU A 174 16.17 -3.36 -3.47
N GLN A 175 16.49 -4.65 -3.45
CA GLN A 175 16.65 -5.46 -4.65
C GLN A 175 15.32 -5.64 -5.41
N ALA A 176 14.21 -5.92 -4.72
CA ALA A 176 12.92 -6.11 -5.36
C ALA A 176 12.43 -4.84 -6.09
N PHE A 177 12.74 -3.67 -5.53
CA PHE A 177 12.40 -2.36 -6.07
C PHE A 177 13.54 -1.72 -6.87
N GLU A 178 14.54 -2.48 -7.32
CA GLU A 178 15.61 -1.94 -8.15
C GLU A 178 15.03 -1.27 -9.41
N GLY A 179 15.45 -0.02 -9.66
CA GLY A 179 14.96 0.79 -10.77
C GLY A 179 13.66 1.55 -10.50
N TYR A 180 13.03 1.35 -9.34
CA TYR A 180 11.92 2.19 -8.88
C TYR A 180 12.44 3.38 -8.05
N GLU A 181 11.80 4.54 -8.21
CA GLU A 181 11.92 5.66 -7.28
C GLU A 181 10.99 5.42 -6.09
N ILE A 182 11.54 5.23 -4.89
CA ILE A 182 10.75 5.21 -3.65
C ILE A 182 10.45 6.66 -3.23
N ALA A 183 9.30 7.19 -3.66
CA ALA A 183 8.87 8.56 -3.43
C ALA A 183 8.87 8.95 -1.95
N THR A 184 8.56 7.99 -1.09
CA THR A 184 8.36 8.20 0.35
C THR A 184 9.55 7.74 1.19
N ARG A 185 10.74 7.68 0.56
CA ARG A 185 12.00 7.38 1.23
C ARG A 185 12.37 8.55 2.17
N GLY A 186 12.81 8.22 3.37
CA GLY A 186 13.23 9.21 4.37
C GLY A 186 12.07 9.72 5.23
N LYS A 187 12.30 10.85 5.91
CA LYS A 187 11.28 11.49 6.75
C LYS A 187 10.31 12.24 5.85
N LEU A 188 9.01 12.14 6.14
CA LEU A 188 7.99 12.80 5.34
C LEU A 188 7.65 14.19 5.92
N PRO A 189 7.62 15.25 5.08
CA PRO A 189 7.13 16.56 5.49
C PRO A 189 5.75 16.49 6.13
N GLY A 190 5.54 17.26 7.19
CA GLY A 190 4.26 17.34 7.91
C GLY A 190 4.11 16.35 9.07
N ILE A 191 4.96 15.31 9.12
CA ILE A 191 5.08 14.40 10.27
C ILE A 191 6.51 14.35 10.81
N GLU A 192 7.51 14.64 9.97
CA GLU A 192 8.94 14.64 10.32
C GLU A 192 9.46 13.28 10.85
N ALA A 193 8.79 12.20 10.42
CA ALA A 193 9.13 10.82 10.74
C ALA A 193 9.19 9.95 9.47
N GLN A 194 9.90 8.83 9.57
CA GLN A 194 9.90 7.81 8.53
C GLN A 194 8.66 6.93 8.64
N THR A 195 8.12 6.56 7.49
CA THR A 195 6.99 5.62 7.37
C THR A 195 7.46 4.22 7.00
N VAL A 196 6.60 3.22 7.21
CA VAL A 196 6.69 1.90 6.57
C VAL A 196 5.73 1.77 5.39
N ASP A 197 4.83 2.74 5.21
CA ASP A 197 3.88 2.84 4.11
C ASP A 197 4.53 3.54 2.94
N HIS A 198 4.86 2.79 1.90
CA HIS A 198 5.65 3.30 0.80
C HIS A 198 4.88 3.46 -0.50
N VAL A 199 5.35 4.42 -1.30
CA VAL A 199 4.92 4.63 -2.69
C VAL A 199 6.18 4.57 -3.53
N ALA A 200 6.22 3.63 -4.47
CA ALA A 200 7.29 3.41 -5.41
C ALA A 200 6.78 3.63 -6.84
N VAL A 201 7.54 4.35 -7.66
CA VAL A 201 7.14 4.69 -9.03
C VAL A 201 8.23 4.38 -10.03
N VAL A 202 7.85 4.08 -11.27
CA VAL A 202 8.78 3.89 -12.40
C VAL A 202 8.12 4.27 -13.72
N GLY A 203 8.93 4.43 -14.76
CA GLY A 203 8.48 4.81 -16.09
C GLY A 203 8.16 6.31 -16.17
N ALA A 204 7.09 6.65 -16.86
CA ALA A 204 6.72 8.04 -17.12
C ALA A 204 5.98 8.73 -15.94
N VAL A 205 6.24 8.32 -14.70
CA VAL A 205 5.67 8.91 -13.48
C VAL A 205 6.73 9.82 -12.84
N ARG A 206 6.38 11.07 -12.56
CA ARG A 206 7.24 12.04 -11.86
C ARG A 206 6.58 12.46 -10.56
N VAL A 207 7.25 12.23 -9.44
CA VAL A 207 6.81 12.76 -8.15
C VAL A 207 7.04 14.27 -8.10
N THR A 208 6.03 15.02 -7.67
CA THR A 208 6.08 16.49 -7.53
C THR A 208 5.89 16.97 -6.09
N GLY A 209 5.35 16.12 -5.21
CA GLY A 209 5.20 16.42 -3.80
C GLY A 209 4.94 15.17 -2.96
N VAL A 210 5.41 15.17 -1.72
CA VAL A 210 5.18 14.10 -0.74
C VAL A 210 4.92 14.72 0.63
N ALA A 211 3.89 14.24 1.31
CA ALA A 211 3.59 14.67 2.67
C ALA A 211 2.98 13.54 3.50
N GLY A 212 3.25 13.57 4.81
CA GLY A 212 2.55 12.74 5.79
C GLY A 212 1.23 13.36 6.25
N ARG A 213 0.32 12.53 6.75
CA ARG A 213 -0.95 12.93 7.38
C ARG A 213 -1.11 12.25 8.72
N SER A 214 -1.38 13.03 9.76
CA SER A 214 -1.38 12.55 11.14
C SER A 214 -2.39 11.41 11.32
N ALA A 215 -1.97 10.35 12.01
CA ALA A 215 -2.87 9.29 12.45
C ALA A 215 -3.87 9.80 13.51
N VAL A 216 -3.58 10.92 14.15
CA VAL A 216 -4.44 11.59 15.13
C VAL A 216 -5.22 12.71 14.46
N SER A 217 -6.55 12.71 14.61
CA SER A 217 -7.41 13.79 14.10
C SER A 217 -7.14 15.11 14.83
N PRO A 218 -7.58 16.26 14.28
CA PRO A 218 -7.47 17.55 14.99
C PRO A 218 -8.15 17.57 16.37
N GLN A 219 -9.11 16.69 16.62
CA GLN A 219 -9.82 16.54 17.89
C GLN A 219 -9.14 15.55 18.85
N GLY A 220 -7.97 14.99 18.50
CA GLY A 220 -7.22 14.06 19.33
C GLY A 220 -7.61 12.58 19.18
N LEU A 221 -8.48 12.23 18.22
CA LEU A 221 -8.85 10.84 17.97
C LEU A 221 -7.71 10.10 17.27
N VAL A 222 -7.16 9.06 17.89
CA VAL A 222 -6.19 8.15 17.25
C VAL A 222 -6.92 7.23 16.27
N ARG A 223 -6.65 7.35 14.97
CA ARG A 223 -7.37 6.67 13.88
C ARG A 223 -6.64 5.46 13.30
N SER A 224 -5.33 5.38 13.50
CA SER A 224 -4.47 4.28 13.07
C SER A 224 -3.17 4.36 13.88
N ASP A 225 -2.42 3.28 13.97
CA ASP A 225 -1.02 3.29 14.41
C ASP A 225 -0.05 3.72 13.29
N HIS A 226 -0.54 3.83 12.05
CA HIS A 226 0.17 4.38 10.90
C HIS A 226 -0.33 5.80 10.58
N PHE A 227 0.60 6.68 10.20
CA PHE A 227 0.25 7.97 9.60
C PHE A 227 0.10 7.81 8.09
N GLY A 228 -0.80 8.59 7.49
CA GLY A 228 -1.11 8.51 6.07
C GLY A 228 -0.04 9.14 5.19
N VAL A 229 0.01 8.71 3.95
CA VAL A 229 0.96 9.20 2.95
C VAL A 229 0.21 9.77 1.76
N VAL A 230 0.56 10.99 1.37
CA VAL A 230 0.02 11.68 0.20
C VAL A 230 1.16 11.94 -0.77
N VAL A 231 0.98 11.54 -2.02
CA VAL A 231 1.95 11.80 -3.09
C VAL A 231 1.26 12.52 -4.23
N ASP A 232 1.79 13.68 -4.58
CA ASP A 232 1.44 14.41 -5.78
C ASP A 232 2.40 14.02 -6.90
N PHE A 233 1.86 13.79 -8.09
CA PHE A 233 2.63 13.33 -9.24
C PHE A 233 2.09 13.85 -10.58
N GLU A 234 2.97 13.78 -11.56
CA GLU A 234 2.73 14.08 -12.97
C GLU A 234 3.07 12.86 -13.83
N LEU A 235 2.44 12.82 -15.00
CA LEU A 235 2.61 11.79 -15.99
C LEU A 235 3.32 12.43 -17.19
N ARG A 236 4.62 12.11 -17.40
CA ARG A 236 5.45 12.70 -18.47
C ARG A 236 5.06 12.17 -19.84
N GLY A 237 5.01 13.03 -20.85
CA GLY A 237 4.78 12.65 -22.25
C GLY A 237 5.91 11.83 -22.84
#